data_AF-A0A9D8ZA84-F1
#
_entry.id   AF-A0A9D8ZA84-F1
#
_cell.length_a   1.000
_cell.length_b   1.000
_cell.length_c   1.000
_cell.angle_alpha   90.00
_cell.angle_beta   90.00
_cell.angle_gamma   90.00
#
_symmetry.space_group_name_H-M   'P 1'
#
loop_
_entity.id
_entity.type
_entity.pdbx_description
1 polymer ?
#
loop_
_entity_poly.entity_id
_entity_poly.type
_entity_poly.pdbx_seq_one_letter_code
_entity_poly.pdbx_strand_id
1 'polypeptide(L)'
;MKIITTSLFALGICLGAQAQDTSRDAEQVSSITKADMRYVIEGSGYTVTQDLSSGVGLIGEDADGVIFALEGKACGDDDVCLGVEAFLVLEGDFTPEDANSINQRWSAIKATKLDDGSLYMSRYLILDHGQTLKNLRLNLETTHAIAKQVIEENKKEEADVKLTSAQIEWGDDSGDYANDGACDDARFHEDGDDWSYQREHVLHDATDCRSLYESGTTTLYIDFGNNSGEYANDDTCDDNRFTGEGRSILTTDSHIKIDSADCIAAYQAGRLNRP
;
A
#
# COMPACT_ATOMS: atom_id res chain seq x y z
N MET A 1 56.20 16.68 -36.10
CA MET A 1 55.15 16.58 -37.13
C MET A 1 53.87 16.11 -36.44
N LYS A 2 52.90 17.03 -36.35
CA LYS A 2 51.47 16.94 -35.93
C LYS A 2 51.05 15.95 -34.82
N ILE A 3 50.79 16.53 -33.65
CA ILE A 3 49.86 16.03 -32.64
C ILE A 3 48.44 16.30 -33.17
N ILE A 4 47.61 15.27 -33.30
CA ILE A 4 46.19 15.40 -33.65
C ILE A 4 45.39 15.16 -32.38
N THR A 5 44.87 16.23 -31.81
CA THR A 5 43.95 16.23 -30.68
C THR A 5 42.55 16.00 -31.22
N THR A 6 42.02 14.79 -31.06
CA THR A 6 40.62 14.49 -31.40
C THR A 6 39.75 14.98 -30.25
N SER A 7 39.06 16.10 -30.45
CA SER A 7 38.05 16.60 -29.50
C SER A 7 36.81 15.71 -29.61
N LEU A 8 36.52 14.99 -28.52
CA LEU A 8 35.26 14.26 -28.36
C LEU A 8 34.18 15.31 -28.03
N PHE A 9 33.34 15.66 -29.01
CA PHE A 9 32.12 16.41 -28.76
C PHE A 9 31.13 15.47 -28.07
N ALA A 10 31.02 15.58 -26.75
CA ALA A 10 29.90 14.98 -26.03
C ALA A 10 28.64 15.77 -26.40
N LEU A 11 27.83 15.25 -27.33
CA LEU A 11 26.45 15.69 -27.48
C LEU A 11 25.73 15.25 -26.21
N GLY A 12 25.58 16.17 -25.26
CA GLY A 12 24.62 16.03 -24.18
C GLY A 12 23.23 15.96 -24.80
N ILE A 13 22.66 14.76 -24.89
CA ILE A 13 21.25 14.60 -25.17
C ILE A 13 20.54 15.03 -23.90
N CYS A 14 20.14 16.31 -23.84
CA CYS A 14 19.12 16.75 -22.91
C CYS A 14 17.83 16.02 -23.32
N LEU A 15 17.55 14.87 -22.72
CA LEU A 15 16.20 14.35 -22.63
C LEU A 15 15.41 15.42 -21.86
N GLY A 16 14.75 16.32 -22.59
CA GLY A 16 13.83 17.27 -21.99
C GLY A 16 12.75 16.45 -21.33
N ALA A 17 12.58 16.61 -20.02
CA ALA A 17 11.36 16.19 -19.34
C ALA A 17 10.20 16.78 -20.17
N GLN A 18 9.34 15.92 -20.75
CA GLN A 18 8.16 16.42 -21.44
C GLN A 18 7.33 17.16 -20.38
N ALA A 19 7.15 18.46 -20.59
CA ALA A 19 6.29 19.25 -19.72
C ALA A 19 4.85 18.71 -19.84
N GLN A 20 4.21 18.53 -18.69
CA GLN A 20 2.84 18.06 -18.58
C GLN A 20 1.90 18.97 -19.38
N ASP A 21 1.19 18.44 -20.39
CA ASP A 21 0.17 19.22 -21.11
C ASP A 21 -1.05 19.41 -20.20
N THR A 22 -1.28 20.67 -19.83
CA THR A 22 -2.34 21.12 -18.93
C THR A 22 -3.33 22.05 -19.64
N SER A 23 -3.23 22.17 -20.96
CA SER A 23 -3.97 23.16 -21.75
C SER A 23 -5.49 23.01 -21.70
N ARG A 24 -6.00 21.81 -21.46
CA ARG A 24 -7.44 21.48 -21.35
C ARG A 24 -7.90 21.19 -19.92
N ASP A 25 -7.09 21.47 -18.89
CA ASP A 25 -7.40 21.12 -17.50
C ASP A 25 -8.76 21.63 -17.00
N ALA A 26 -9.14 22.84 -17.44
CA ALA A 26 -10.39 23.50 -17.04
C ALA A 26 -11.62 23.03 -17.85
N GLU A 27 -11.44 22.21 -18.89
CA GLU A 27 -12.52 21.68 -19.70
C GLU A 27 -13.38 20.73 -18.88
N GLN A 28 -14.68 21.00 -18.81
CA GLN A 28 -15.66 20.14 -18.17
C GLN A 28 -16.27 19.20 -19.21
N VAL A 29 -16.20 17.90 -18.95
CA VAL A 29 -16.72 16.84 -19.81
C VAL A 29 -17.79 16.05 -19.07
N SER A 30 -18.92 15.79 -19.74
CA SER A 30 -19.98 14.89 -19.24
C SER A 30 -19.92 13.50 -19.86
N SER A 31 -18.94 13.28 -20.73
CA SER A 31 -18.68 12.03 -21.43
C SER A 31 -17.21 12.02 -21.86
N ILE A 32 -16.66 10.86 -22.14
CA ILE A 32 -15.25 10.71 -22.51
C ILE A 32 -15.09 9.93 -23.82
N THR A 33 -14.11 10.34 -24.62
CA THR A 33 -13.66 9.63 -25.82
C THR A 33 -12.25 9.08 -25.63
N LYS A 34 -11.78 8.21 -26.54
CA LYS A 34 -10.37 7.78 -26.54
C LYS A 34 -9.38 8.95 -26.68
N ALA A 35 -9.77 10.04 -27.36
CA ALA A 35 -8.90 11.22 -27.48
C ALA A 35 -8.74 11.93 -26.13
N ASP A 36 -9.81 12.00 -25.34
CA ASP A 36 -9.76 12.56 -23.99
C ASP A 36 -8.98 11.66 -23.03
N MET A 37 -9.17 10.33 -23.12
CA MET A 37 -8.39 9.36 -22.36
C MET A 37 -6.89 9.50 -22.64
N ARG A 38 -6.51 9.63 -23.92
CA ARG A 38 -5.12 9.86 -24.32
C ARG A 38 -4.55 11.13 -23.72
N TYR A 39 -5.31 12.23 -23.80
CA TYR A 39 -4.92 13.50 -23.20
C TYR A 39 -4.71 13.37 -21.68
N VAL A 40 -5.59 12.65 -20.99
CA VAL A 40 -5.45 12.40 -19.54
C VAL A 40 -4.21 11.57 -19.22
N ILE A 41 -3.94 10.50 -19.97
CA ILE A 41 -2.78 9.61 -19.76
C ILE A 41 -1.46 10.36 -20.03
N GLU A 42 -1.30 10.93 -21.23
CA GLU A 42 -0.09 11.65 -21.63
C GLU A 42 0.10 12.91 -20.79
N GLY A 43 -1.00 13.58 -20.47
CA GLY A 43 -1.05 14.71 -19.55
C GLY A 43 -0.75 14.34 -18.10
N SER A 44 -0.62 13.06 -17.72
CA SER A 44 -0.12 12.61 -16.41
C SER A 44 1.38 12.27 -16.44
N GLY A 45 2.05 12.42 -17.59
CA GLY A 45 3.43 11.99 -17.78
C GLY A 45 3.58 10.49 -18.07
N TYR A 46 2.49 9.79 -18.36
CA TYR A 46 2.50 8.37 -18.75
C TYR A 46 2.48 8.21 -20.27
N THR A 47 2.88 7.05 -20.77
CA THR A 47 2.89 6.75 -22.20
C THR A 47 1.72 5.84 -22.55
N VAL A 48 0.91 6.21 -23.55
CA VAL A 48 -0.08 5.28 -24.11
C VAL A 48 0.62 4.31 -25.05
N THR A 49 0.51 3.02 -24.76
CA THR A 49 1.22 1.96 -25.51
C THR A 49 0.34 1.33 -26.58
N GLN A 50 -0.94 1.09 -26.29
CA GLN A 50 -1.88 0.45 -27.22
C GLN A 50 -3.34 0.75 -26.86
N ASP A 51 -4.25 0.42 -27.79
CA ASP A 51 -5.69 0.39 -27.50
C ASP A 51 -6.00 -0.83 -26.61
N LEU A 52 -6.99 -0.67 -25.73
CA LEU A 52 -7.50 -1.79 -24.95
C LEU A 52 -8.20 -2.78 -25.90
N SER A 53 -7.89 -4.07 -25.76
CA SER A 53 -8.38 -5.12 -26.67
C SER A 53 -9.88 -5.38 -26.53
N SER A 54 -10.48 -5.01 -25.40
CA SER A 54 -11.90 -5.09 -25.12
C SER A 54 -12.44 -3.72 -24.71
N GLY A 55 -13.57 -3.31 -25.28
CA GLY A 55 -14.23 -2.05 -24.92
C GLY A 55 -13.57 -0.80 -25.53
N VAL A 56 -13.91 0.36 -24.98
CA VAL A 56 -13.40 1.66 -25.41
C VAL A 56 -12.35 2.11 -24.41
N GLY A 57 -11.07 1.90 -24.70
CA GLY A 57 -10.02 2.25 -23.74
C GLY A 57 -8.62 2.26 -24.31
N LEU A 58 -7.68 2.66 -23.47
CA LEU A 58 -6.25 2.73 -23.77
C LEU A 58 -5.45 2.07 -22.64
N ILE A 59 -4.32 1.46 -23.01
CA ILE A 59 -3.33 0.97 -22.08
C ILE A 59 -2.22 2.01 -21.96
N GLY A 60 -1.87 2.34 -20.73
CA GLY A 60 -0.80 3.25 -20.37
C GLY A 60 0.31 2.54 -19.61
N GLU A 61 1.51 3.13 -19.64
CA GLU A 61 2.69 2.66 -18.93
C GLU A 61 3.45 3.86 -18.34
N ASP A 62 3.95 3.72 -17.12
CA ASP A 62 4.84 4.71 -16.51
C ASP A 62 6.32 4.46 -16.84
N ALA A 63 7.21 5.33 -16.35
CA ALA A 63 8.65 5.21 -16.61
C ALA A 63 9.31 3.97 -15.96
N ASP A 64 8.66 3.35 -14.97
CA ASP A 64 9.14 2.17 -14.25
C ASP A 64 8.54 0.87 -14.81
N GLY A 65 7.75 0.96 -15.88
CA GLY A 65 7.12 -0.19 -16.54
C GLY A 65 5.81 -0.65 -15.91
N VAL A 66 5.20 0.16 -15.03
CA VAL A 66 3.90 -0.18 -14.42
C VAL A 66 2.80 0.07 -15.45
N ILE A 67 2.12 -1.02 -15.83
CA ILE A 67 1.06 -1.03 -16.84
C ILE A 67 -0.31 -0.82 -16.17
N PHE A 68 -1.11 0.06 -16.75
CA PHE A 68 -2.49 0.32 -16.34
C PHE A 68 -3.39 0.51 -17.56
N ALA A 69 -4.71 0.51 -17.34
CA ALA A 69 -5.68 0.82 -18.37
C ALA A 69 -6.61 1.96 -17.92
N LEU A 70 -7.05 2.76 -18.91
CA LEU A 70 -8.13 3.71 -18.76
C LEU A 70 -9.24 3.32 -19.75
N GLU A 71 -10.35 2.83 -19.21
CA GLU A 71 -11.46 2.26 -19.97
C GLU A 71 -12.75 3.07 -19.75
N GLY A 72 -13.44 3.40 -20.84
CA GLY A 72 -14.76 4.00 -20.81
C GLY A 72 -15.83 3.01 -20.35
N LYS A 73 -16.79 3.49 -19.57
CA LYS A 73 -17.95 2.73 -19.11
C LYS A 73 -19.25 3.39 -19.55
N ALA A 74 -20.31 2.59 -19.65
CA ALA A 74 -21.60 3.03 -20.18
C ALA A 74 -21.43 3.76 -21.53
N CYS A 75 -20.79 3.08 -22.47
CA CYS A 75 -20.49 3.61 -23.80
C CYS A 75 -21.69 3.47 -24.74
N GLY A 76 -21.92 4.51 -25.55
CA GLY A 76 -22.85 4.47 -26.68
C GLY A 76 -22.24 3.82 -27.93
N ASP A 77 -23.03 3.75 -29.00
CA ASP A 77 -22.63 3.16 -30.29
C ASP A 77 -21.53 3.96 -31.02
N ASP A 78 -21.22 5.17 -30.55
CA ASP A 78 -20.24 6.11 -31.11
C ASP A 78 -18.91 6.14 -30.32
N ASP A 79 -18.66 5.14 -29.47
CA ASP A 79 -17.50 5.06 -28.58
C ASP A 79 -17.39 6.26 -27.60
N VAL A 80 -18.52 6.92 -27.32
CA VAL A 80 -18.62 7.98 -26.30
C VAL A 80 -19.16 7.37 -25.01
N CYS A 81 -18.42 7.54 -23.91
CA CYS A 81 -18.71 6.86 -22.64
C CYS A 81 -19.11 7.84 -21.53
N LEU A 82 -20.13 7.49 -20.74
CA LEU A 82 -20.63 8.31 -19.62
C LEU A 82 -19.84 8.10 -18.31
N GLY A 83 -18.94 7.13 -18.29
CA GLY A 83 -18.05 6.86 -17.19
C GLY A 83 -16.65 6.50 -17.66
N VAL A 84 -15.70 6.50 -16.74
CA VAL A 84 -14.35 5.99 -16.98
C VAL A 84 -13.85 5.24 -15.76
N GLU A 85 -13.14 4.15 -15.98
CA GLU A 85 -12.45 3.36 -14.97
C GLU A 85 -10.95 3.36 -15.26
N ALA A 86 -10.16 3.75 -14.28
CA ALA A 86 -8.73 3.45 -14.27
C ALA A 86 -8.54 2.13 -13.53
N PHE A 87 -7.83 1.17 -14.11
CA PHE A 87 -7.53 -0.10 -13.45
C PHE A 87 -6.13 -0.63 -13.72
N LEU A 88 -5.64 -1.44 -12.79
CA LEU A 88 -4.39 -2.19 -12.85
C LEU A 88 -4.65 -3.64 -12.45
N VAL A 89 -3.90 -4.56 -13.06
CA VAL A 89 -3.84 -5.96 -12.64
C VAL A 89 -2.43 -6.21 -12.16
N LEU A 90 -2.27 -6.41 -10.86
CA LEU A 90 -0.97 -6.70 -10.24
C LEU A 90 -0.78 -8.20 -10.20
N GLU A 91 0.22 -8.71 -10.92
CA GLU A 91 0.62 -10.11 -10.85
C GLU A 91 1.28 -10.40 -9.49
N GLY A 92 0.93 -11.54 -8.88
CA GLY A 92 1.40 -11.95 -7.55
C GLY A 92 0.54 -13.08 -6.98
N ASP A 93 0.79 -13.46 -5.73
CA ASP A 93 -0.01 -14.45 -4.98
C ASP A 93 -0.78 -13.75 -3.85
N PHE A 94 -1.71 -12.87 -4.24
CA PHE A 94 -2.50 -12.09 -3.29
C PHE A 94 -3.63 -12.92 -2.69
N THR A 95 -3.94 -12.63 -1.43
CA THR A 95 -5.01 -13.23 -0.65
C THR A 95 -6.26 -12.34 -0.59
N PRO A 96 -7.44 -12.89 -0.24
CA PRO A 96 -8.61 -12.08 0.10
C PRO A 96 -8.35 -11.07 1.22
N GLU A 97 -7.51 -11.42 2.19
CA GLU A 97 -7.11 -10.60 3.32
C GLU A 97 -6.33 -9.36 2.83
N ASP A 98 -5.41 -9.52 1.88
CA ASP A 98 -4.68 -8.40 1.26
C ASP A 98 -5.63 -7.42 0.58
N ALA A 99 -6.58 -7.94 -0.21
CA ALA A 99 -7.59 -7.11 -0.86
C ALA A 99 -8.46 -6.36 0.15
N ASN A 100 -8.85 -7.01 1.25
CA ASN A 100 -9.63 -6.39 2.33
C ASN A 100 -8.84 -5.31 3.06
N SER A 101 -7.55 -5.54 3.35
CA SER A 101 -6.65 -4.57 3.97
C SER A 101 -6.52 -3.32 3.10
N ILE A 102 -6.29 -3.50 1.79
CA ILE A 102 -6.18 -2.41 0.82
C ILE A 102 -7.50 -1.61 0.74
N ASN A 103 -8.65 -2.28 0.69
CA ASN A 103 -9.96 -1.61 0.66
C ASN A 103 -10.28 -0.81 1.93
N GLN A 104 -9.79 -1.26 3.09
CA GLN A 104 -9.96 -0.53 4.36
C GLN A 104 -9.03 0.69 4.43
N ARG A 105 -7.82 0.56 3.89
CA ARG A 105 -6.78 1.59 3.93
C ARG A 105 -7.02 2.71 2.92
N TRP A 106 -7.48 2.37 1.72
CA TRP A 106 -7.63 3.31 0.61
C TRP A 106 -9.07 3.41 0.15
N SER A 107 -9.81 4.39 0.68
CA SER A 107 -11.21 4.64 0.27
C SER A 107 -11.37 5.05 -1.21
N ALA A 108 -10.27 5.43 -1.87
CA ALA A 108 -10.26 5.94 -3.23
C ALA A 108 -10.26 4.85 -4.31
N ILE A 109 -9.98 3.60 -3.93
CA ILE A 109 -9.85 2.47 -4.86
C ILE A 109 -10.66 1.28 -4.37
N LYS A 110 -10.93 0.37 -5.30
CA LYS A 110 -11.42 -0.97 -5.01
C LYS A 110 -10.34 -1.97 -5.36
N ALA A 111 -10.00 -2.85 -4.42
CA ALA A 111 -9.13 -4.00 -4.64
C ALA A 111 -9.95 -5.29 -4.65
N THR A 112 -9.64 -6.21 -5.55
CA THR A 112 -10.31 -7.52 -5.66
C THR A 112 -9.30 -8.58 -6.07
N LYS A 113 -9.18 -9.62 -5.26
CA LYS A 113 -8.37 -10.80 -5.56
C LYS A 113 -9.03 -11.60 -6.69
N LEU A 114 -8.27 -11.91 -7.75
CA LEU A 114 -8.72 -12.72 -8.88
C LEU A 114 -8.42 -14.20 -8.67
N ASP A 115 -9.09 -15.08 -9.43
CA ASP A 115 -8.97 -16.53 -9.25
C ASP A 115 -7.55 -17.05 -9.45
N ASP A 116 -6.75 -16.39 -10.29
CA ASP A 116 -5.36 -16.73 -10.60
C ASP A 116 -4.33 -16.23 -9.58
N GLY A 117 -4.76 -15.55 -8.51
CA GLY A 117 -3.88 -14.99 -7.48
C GLY A 117 -3.56 -13.51 -7.67
N SER A 118 -3.81 -12.94 -8.86
CA SER A 118 -3.54 -11.54 -9.12
C SER A 118 -4.52 -10.59 -8.39
N LEU A 119 -4.12 -9.33 -8.24
CA LEU A 119 -4.93 -8.29 -7.61
C LEU A 119 -5.44 -7.30 -8.66
N TYR A 120 -6.76 -7.21 -8.81
CA TYR A 120 -7.42 -6.19 -9.61
C TYR A 120 -7.67 -4.94 -8.75
N MET A 121 -7.06 -3.83 -9.12
CA MET A 121 -7.27 -2.53 -8.47
C MET A 121 -7.95 -1.58 -9.44
N SER A 122 -9.07 -0.96 -9.04
CA SER A 122 -9.75 0.00 -9.90
C SER A 122 -10.35 1.19 -9.19
N ARG A 123 -10.57 2.25 -9.97
CA ARG A 123 -11.30 3.45 -9.57
C ARG A 123 -12.21 3.89 -10.70
N TYR A 124 -13.52 3.90 -10.42
CA TYR A 124 -14.55 4.29 -11.36
C TYR A 124 -15.05 5.71 -11.13
N LEU A 125 -15.20 6.49 -12.20
CA LEU A 125 -15.76 7.84 -12.20
C LEU A 125 -16.95 7.92 -13.13
N ILE A 126 -18.05 8.44 -12.57
CA ILE A 126 -19.24 8.82 -13.31
C ILE A 126 -19.04 10.25 -13.82
N LEU A 127 -19.28 10.47 -15.11
CA LEU A 127 -19.13 11.78 -15.74
C LEU A 127 -20.46 12.53 -15.84
N ASP A 128 -21.57 11.91 -15.47
CA ASP A 128 -22.87 12.57 -15.35
C ASP A 128 -22.75 13.87 -14.55
N HIS A 129 -23.39 14.92 -15.05
CA HIS A 129 -23.31 16.29 -14.50
C HIS A 129 -21.92 16.96 -14.54
N GLY A 130 -20.94 16.32 -15.18
CA GLY A 130 -19.69 16.92 -15.64
C GLY A 130 -18.53 16.81 -14.65
N GLN A 131 -17.37 16.43 -15.16
CA GLN A 131 -16.07 16.39 -14.46
C GLN A 131 -15.05 17.21 -15.25
N THR A 132 -14.07 17.81 -14.59
CA THR A 132 -12.96 18.44 -15.33
C THR A 132 -11.97 17.40 -15.82
N LEU A 133 -11.31 17.64 -16.96
CA LEU A 133 -10.21 16.78 -17.41
C LEU A 133 -9.06 16.75 -16.38
N LYS A 134 -8.85 17.86 -15.65
CA LYS A 134 -7.94 17.87 -14.49
C LYS A 134 -8.39 16.90 -13.39
N ASN A 135 -9.68 16.82 -13.08
CA ASN A 135 -10.17 15.86 -12.10
C ASN A 135 -9.90 14.42 -12.55
N LEU A 136 -10.22 14.09 -13.81
CA LEU A 136 -9.92 12.78 -14.38
C LEU A 136 -8.44 12.42 -14.26
N ARG A 137 -7.55 13.38 -14.55
CA ARG A 137 -6.11 13.23 -14.39
C ARG A 137 -5.69 12.94 -12.94
N LEU A 138 -6.13 13.76 -11.99
CA LEU A 138 -5.80 13.57 -10.58
C LEU A 138 -6.28 12.21 -10.04
N ASN A 139 -7.42 11.73 -10.52
CA ASN A 139 -7.92 10.41 -10.12
C ASN A 139 -7.08 9.29 -10.73
N LEU A 140 -6.64 9.41 -11.98
CA LEU A 140 -5.68 8.47 -12.59
C LEU A 140 -4.35 8.45 -11.82
N GLU A 141 -3.76 9.62 -11.58
CA GLU A 141 -2.50 9.76 -10.83
C GLU A 141 -2.61 9.16 -9.42
N THR A 142 -3.74 9.39 -8.74
CA THR A 142 -3.99 8.81 -7.40
C THR A 142 -4.09 7.28 -7.45
N THR A 143 -4.86 6.73 -8.40
CA THR A 143 -4.99 5.27 -8.55
C THR A 143 -3.64 4.62 -8.83
N HIS A 144 -2.85 5.22 -9.73
CA HIS A 144 -1.52 4.75 -10.08
C HIS A 144 -0.56 4.81 -8.89
N ALA A 145 -0.55 5.93 -8.15
CA ALA A 145 0.30 6.10 -6.97
C ALA A 145 0.00 5.06 -5.88
N ILE A 146 -1.28 4.78 -5.61
CA ILE A 146 -1.68 3.75 -4.64
C ILE A 146 -1.23 2.37 -5.13
N ALA A 147 -1.44 2.04 -6.41
CA ALA A 147 -1.00 0.76 -6.96
C ALA A 147 0.53 0.57 -6.87
N LYS A 148 1.32 1.62 -7.13
CA LYS A 148 2.78 1.58 -6.92
C LYS A 148 3.15 1.32 -5.46
N GLN A 149 2.43 1.92 -4.52
CA GLN A 149 2.67 1.65 -3.11
C GLN A 149 2.41 0.17 -2.78
N VAL A 150 1.30 -0.41 -3.28
CA VAL A 150 1.00 -1.84 -3.10
C VAL A 150 2.08 -2.74 -3.73
N ILE A 151 2.57 -2.40 -4.94
CA ILE A 151 3.67 -3.12 -5.58
C ILE A 151 4.94 -3.12 -4.70
N GLU A 152 5.30 -1.97 -4.14
CA GLU A 152 6.49 -1.87 -3.29
C GLU A 152 6.33 -2.56 -1.92
N GLU A 153 5.11 -2.63 -1.39
CA GLU A 153 4.81 -3.37 -0.16
C GLU A 153 4.88 -4.88 -0.40
N ASN A 154 4.29 -5.38 -1.48
CA ASN A 154 4.31 -6.81 -1.81
C ASN A 154 5.74 -7.33 -2.06
N LYS A 155 6.62 -6.51 -2.67
CA LYS A 155 8.06 -6.82 -2.79
C LYS A 155 8.76 -6.97 -1.43
N LYS A 156 8.32 -6.26 -0.39
CA LYS A 156 8.90 -6.36 0.96
C LYS A 156 8.40 -7.58 1.71
N GLU A 157 7.19 -8.04 1.40
CA GLU A 157 6.57 -9.21 2.02
C GLU A 157 7.22 -10.52 1.54
N GLU A 158 7.63 -10.59 0.26
CA GLU A 158 8.46 -11.71 -0.24
C GLU A 158 9.88 -11.74 0.37
N ALA A 159 10.34 -10.62 0.91
CA ALA A 159 11.58 -10.54 1.67
C ALA A 159 11.27 -10.56 3.17
N ASP A 160 10.78 -11.70 3.69
CA ASP A 160 10.53 -11.97 5.12
C ASP A 160 11.48 -11.16 6.03
N VAL A 161 11.03 -10.00 6.50
CA VAL A 161 11.85 -9.10 7.31
C VAL A 161 11.82 -9.64 8.73
N LYS A 162 12.53 -10.74 8.95
CA LYS A 162 12.84 -11.22 10.30
C LYS A 162 13.68 -10.14 10.98
N LEU A 163 13.10 -9.44 11.95
CA LEU A 163 13.80 -8.42 12.73
C LEU A 163 15.05 -9.02 13.36
N THR A 164 16.15 -8.26 13.36
CA THR A 164 17.30 -8.68 14.16
C THR A 164 16.96 -8.53 15.64
N SER A 165 17.57 -9.34 16.51
CA SER A 165 17.36 -9.27 17.96
C SER A 165 17.58 -7.86 18.54
N ALA A 166 18.42 -7.04 17.92
CA ALA A 166 18.66 -5.65 18.32
C ALA A 166 17.51 -4.67 17.99
N GLN A 167 16.58 -5.06 17.11
CA GLN A 167 15.44 -4.23 16.70
C GLN A 167 14.17 -4.55 17.50
N ILE A 168 14.16 -5.65 18.25
CA ILE A 168 12.99 -6.11 19.00
C ILE A 168 13.01 -5.49 20.39
N GLU A 169 11.90 -4.90 20.80
CA GLU A 169 11.67 -4.51 22.18
C GLU A 169 11.32 -5.75 23.01
N TRP A 170 12.27 -6.22 23.81
CA TRP A 170 12.11 -7.47 24.58
C TRP A 170 11.30 -7.29 25.87
N GLY A 171 11.30 -6.10 26.45
CA GLY A 171 10.66 -5.84 27.74
C GLY A 171 11.53 -6.26 28.92
N ASP A 172 10.90 -6.82 29.95
CA ASP A 172 11.53 -7.32 31.17
C ASP A 172 11.20 -8.80 31.45
N ASP A 173 11.68 -9.32 32.58
CA ASP A 173 11.40 -10.67 33.06
C ASP A 173 10.51 -10.60 34.31
N SER A 174 9.29 -10.09 34.17
CA SER A 174 8.35 -9.94 35.27
C SER A 174 7.15 -10.90 35.18
N GLY A 175 6.54 -11.21 36.33
CA GLY A 175 5.43 -12.18 36.41
C GLY A 175 5.87 -13.61 36.75
N ASP A 176 4.88 -14.50 36.84
CA ASP A 176 5.06 -15.85 37.40
C ASP A 176 5.70 -16.85 36.40
N TYR A 177 5.70 -16.52 35.12
CA TYR A 177 6.17 -17.37 34.02
C TYR A 177 7.49 -16.91 33.41
N ALA A 178 8.04 -15.77 33.84
CA ALA A 178 9.33 -15.30 33.35
C ALA A 178 10.47 -16.24 33.78
N ASN A 179 11.43 -16.48 32.88
CA ASN A 179 12.60 -17.35 33.11
C ASN A 179 12.24 -18.82 33.42
N ASP A 180 11.15 -19.34 32.86
CA ASP A 180 10.76 -20.74 33.01
C ASP A 180 11.22 -21.64 31.84
N GLY A 181 11.79 -21.03 30.80
CA GLY A 181 12.33 -21.67 29.60
C GLY A 181 11.34 -21.78 28.43
N ALA A 182 10.08 -21.36 28.60
CA ALA A 182 9.13 -21.09 27.52
C ALA A 182 9.11 -19.59 27.19
N CYS A 183 8.62 -19.22 26.02
CA CYS A 183 8.31 -17.81 25.72
C CYS A 183 6.82 -17.60 25.95
N ASP A 184 6.42 -16.78 26.92
CA ASP A 184 5.01 -16.55 27.26
C ASP A 184 4.41 -15.29 26.64
N ASP A 185 5.24 -14.48 25.99
CA ASP A 185 4.83 -13.27 25.29
C ASP A 185 4.03 -13.60 24.01
N ALA A 186 2.74 -13.22 23.98
CA ALA A 186 1.84 -13.45 22.84
C ALA A 186 2.37 -12.97 21.49
N ARG A 187 3.28 -12.00 21.44
CA ARG A 187 3.88 -11.51 20.19
C ARG A 187 4.65 -12.60 19.44
N PHE A 188 5.05 -13.67 20.13
CA PHE A 188 5.83 -14.78 19.60
C PHE A 188 5.00 -16.05 19.33
N HIS A 189 3.68 -15.96 19.43
CA HIS A 189 2.76 -17.08 19.16
C HIS A 189 1.82 -16.73 18.01
N GLU A 190 1.57 -17.69 17.12
CA GLU A 190 0.58 -17.53 16.05
C GLU A 190 -0.84 -17.43 16.60
N ASP A 191 -1.14 -18.13 17.69
CA ASP A 191 -2.42 -18.21 18.38
C ASP A 191 -2.51 -17.25 19.59
N GLY A 192 -1.65 -16.22 19.65
CA GLY A 192 -1.61 -15.29 20.79
C GLY A 192 -2.92 -14.55 21.08
N ASP A 193 -3.88 -14.59 20.15
CA ASP A 193 -5.23 -14.05 20.34
C ASP A 193 -6.20 -15.00 21.07
N ASP A 194 -5.94 -16.30 21.06
CA ASP A 194 -6.84 -17.35 21.57
C ASP A 194 -6.83 -17.44 23.10
N TRP A 195 -5.76 -16.97 23.73
CA TRP A 195 -5.54 -17.11 25.17
C TRP A 195 -5.28 -15.75 25.84
N SER A 196 -6.19 -15.33 26.72
CA SER A 196 -6.03 -14.06 27.46
C SER A 196 -4.75 -14.00 28.29
N TYR A 197 -4.29 -15.14 28.83
CA TYR A 197 -3.07 -15.16 29.65
C TYR A 197 -1.82 -14.79 28.84
N GLN A 198 -1.70 -15.23 27.58
CA GLN A 198 -0.54 -14.89 26.73
C GLN A 198 -0.50 -13.39 26.45
N ARG A 199 -1.67 -12.77 26.26
CA ARG A 199 -1.78 -11.32 26.05
C ARG A 199 -1.23 -10.56 27.25
N GLU A 200 -1.57 -10.99 28.47
CA GLU A 200 -1.11 -10.37 29.73
C GLU A 200 0.42 -10.44 29.91
N HIS A 201 1.11 -11.33 29.19
CA HIS A 201 2.58 -11.51 29.27
C HIS A 201 3.38 -10.80 28.17
N VAL A 202 2.74 -9.99 27.33
CA VAL A 202 3.46 -9.14 26.37
C VAL A 202 4.48 -8.26 27.10
N LEU A 203 5.75 -8.34 26.67
CA LEU A 203 6.92 -7.64 27.25
C LEU A 203 7.36 -8.07 28.66
N HIS A 204 6.91 -9.24 29.14
CA HIS A 204 7.20 -9.69 30.51
C HIS A 204 8.04 -10.95 30.60
N ASP A 205 8.46 -11.51 29.46
CA ASP A 205 9.27 -12.72 29.40
C ASP A 205 10.46 -12.57 28.42
N ALA A 206 11.24 -11.50 28.63
CA ALA A 206 12.28 -11.05 27.72
C ALA A 206 13.38 -12.09 27.47
N THR A 207 13.91 -12.72 28.52
CA THR A 207 15.08 -13.59 28.43
C THR A 207 14.79 -14.87 27.65
N ASP A 208 13.66 -15.51 27.90
CA ASP A 208 13.31 -16.78 27.23
C ASP A 208 12.86 -16.53 25.81
N CYS A 209 11.98 -15.55 25.57
CA CYS A 209 11.58 -15.16 24.21
C CYS A 209 12.77 -14.76 23.34
N ARG A 210 13.73 -14.01 23.90
CA ARG A 210 14.96 -13.66 23.17
C ARG A 210 15.79 -14.88 22.83
N SER A 211 16.01 -15.76 23.80
CA SER A 211 16.82 -16.97 23.60
C SER A 211 16.21 -17.88 22.54
N LEU A 212 14.90 -18.10 22.60
CA LEU A 212 14.16 -18.94 21.66
C LEU A 212 14.05 -18.31 20.26
N TYR A 213 13.98 -16.99 20.17
CA TYR A 213 13.98 -16.29 18.88
C TYR A 213 15.35 -16.35 18.20
N GLU A 214 16.43 -16.13 18.96
CA GLU A 214 17.81 -16.18 18.48
C GLU A 214 18.21 -17.62 18.08
N SER A 215 17.67 -18.66 18.71
CA SER A 215 17.83 -20.05 18.29
C SER A 215 16.96 -20.43 17.08
N GLY A 216 16.01 -19.59 16.69
CA GLY A 216 15.03 -19.87 15.65
C GLY A 216 13.94 -20.86 16.06
N THR A 217 13.75 -21.09 17.35
CA THR A 217 12.68 -21.94 17.91
C THR A 217 11.34 -21.24 17.90
N THR A 218 11.33 -19.91 18.02
CA THR A 218 10.13 -19.08 17.83
C THR A 218 10.37 -17.96 16.80
N THR A 219 9.28 -17.35 16.34
CA THR A 219 9.25 -16.21 15.43
C THR A 219 8.43 -15.08 16.04
N LEU A 220 8.75 -13.84 15.69
CA LEU A 220 7.99 -12.67 16.10
C LEU A 220 6.89 -12.44 15.07
N TYR A 221 5.65 -12.51 15.51
CA TYR A 221 4.47 -12.31 14.67
C TYR A 221 3.91 -10.89 14.77
N ILE A 222 3.99 -10.27 15.96
CA ILE A 222 3.60 -8.86 16.15
C ILE A 222 4.80 -8.05 16.62
N ASP A 223 5.11 -7.01 15.87
CA ASP A 223 5.96 -5.91 16.31
C ASP A 223 5.09 -4.65 16.48
N PHE A 224 4.93 -4.17 17.72
CA PHE A 224 4.20 -2.95 18.06
C PHE A 224 5.00 -1.67 17.80
N GLY A 225 6.33 -1.78 17.59
CA GLY A 225 7.20 -0.65 17.32
C GLY A 225 7.51 0.21 18.54
N ASN A 226 7.37 1.53 18.42
CA ASN A 226 7.74 2.51 19.45
C ASN A 226 6.65 3.59 19.64
N ASN A 227 6.89 4.63 20.42
CA ASN A 227 5.97 5.76 20.65
C ASN A 227 6.41 7.07 19.97
N SER A 228 6.94 7.01 18.74
CA SER A 228 7.42 8.21 18.04
C SER A 228 6.34 9.00 17.29
N GLY A 229 5.09 8.50 17.28
CA GLY A 229 3.96 9.14 16.61
C GLY A 229 3.42 10.37 17.32
N GLU A 230 2.76 11.24 16.55
CA GLU A 230 2.10 12.45 17.07
C GLU A 230 1.00 12.12 18.08
N TYR A 231 0.33 10.99 17.88
CA TYR A 231 -0.78 10.51 18.70
C TYR A 231 -0.37 9.42 19.69
N ALA A 232 0.94 9.15 19.83
CA ALA A 232 1.38 8.12 20.77
C ALA A 232 1.09 8.53 22.23
N ASN A 233 0.64 7.57 23.04
CA ASN A 233 0.26 7.76 24.45
C ASN A 233 -0.98 8.65 24.62
N ASP A 234 -1.99 8.48 23.78
CA ASP A 234 -3.30 9.13 23.86
C ASP A 234 -4.44 8.21 24.36
N ASP A 235 -4.07 7.04 24.88
CA ASP A 235 -4.96 5.96 25.37
C ASP A 235 -5.74 5.23 24.24
N THR A 236 -5.37 5.43 22.97
CA THR A 236 -6.00 4.77 21.83
C THR A 236 -4.96 4.24 20.85
N CYS A 237 -5.08 2.98 20.41
CA CYS A 237 -4.16 2.44 19.43
C CYS A 237 -4.40 3.03 18.03
N ASP A 238 -3.41 3.74 17.49
CA ASP A 238 -3.48 4.34 16.15
C ASP A 238 -2.90 3.48 15.02
N ASP A 239 -2.35 2.32 15.36
CA ASP A 239 -1.81 1.41 14.36
C ASP A 239 -2.94 0.72 13.58
N ASN A 240 -3.06 1.09 12.29
CA ASN A 240 -4.14 0.63 11.41
C ASN A 240 -4.05 -0.85 11.03
N ARG A 241 -2.97 -1.57 11.40
CA ARG A 241 -2.86 -3.02 11.21
C ARG A 241 -3.80 -3.79 12.13
N PHE A 242 -4.08 -3.26 13.33
CA PHE A 242 -4.97 -3.94 14.27
C PHE A 242 -6.43 -3.70 13.92
N THR A 243 -7.32 -4.47 14.54
CA THR A 243 -8.77 -4.22 14.56
C THR A 243 -9.31 -4.28 16.00
N GLY A 244 -10.58 -3.95 16.23
CA GLY A 244 -11.20 -4.01 17.55
C GLY A 244 -11.53 -2.63 18.14
N GLU A 245 -12.16 -2.64 19.32
CA GLU A 245 -12.69 -1.43 19.99
C GLU A 245 -11.63 -0.56 20.69
N GLY A 246 -10.41 -1.08 20.86
CA GLY A 246 -9.26 -0.35 21.39
C GLY A 246 -8.50 0.43 20.31
N ARG A 247 -8.89 0.27 19.04
CA ARG A 247 -8.27 0.95 17.90
C ARG A 247 -8.98 2.26 17.60
N SER A 248 -8.19 3.27 17.26
CA SER A 248 -8.65 4.53 16.71
C SER A 248 -9.41 4.31 15.39
N ILE A 249 -10.37 5.19 15.13
CA ILE A 249 -11.14 5.21 13.88
C ILE A 249 -10.47 6.10 12.81
N LEU A 250 -9.48 6.91 13.17
CA LEU A 250 -8.80 7.87 12.30
C LEU A 250 -7.33 7.51 12.14
N THR A 251 -7.06 6.37 11.52
CA THR A 251 -5.69 5.84 11.38
C THR A 251 -5.23 5.81 9.92
N THR A 252 -3.95 6.09 9.70
CA THR A 252 -3.28 6.04 8.39
C THR A 252 -1.98 5.25 8.54
N ASP A 253 -1.38 4.81 7.42
CA ASP A 253 -0.12 4.04 7.45
C ASP A 253 1.03 4.77 8.15
N SER A 254 0.96 6.10 8.24
CA SER A 254 1.90 6.90 9.02
C SER A 254 1.91 6.56 10.50
N HIS A 255 0.90 5.88 11.04
CA HIS A 255 0.79 5.52 12.45
C HIS A 255 1.18 4.05 12.74
N ILE A 256 1.58 3.29 11.70
CA ILE A 256 2.07 1.92 11.85
C ILE A 256 3.34 1.90 12.71
N LYS A 257 3.36 1.08 13.77
CA LYS A 257 4.53 0.84 14.64
C LYS A 257 5.09 2.06 15.37
N ILE A 258 4.30 3.11 15.54
CA ILE A 258 4.75 4.33 16.21
C ILE A 258 3.83 4.78 17.36
N ASP A 259 2.96 3.88 17.81
CA ASP A 259 2.09 4.02 18.97
C ASP A 259 2.06 2.72 19.80
N SER A 260 3.24 2.25 20.21
CA SER A 260 3.37 0.93 20.83
C SER A 260 2.67 0.82 22.18
N ALA A 261 2.74 1.84 23.05
CA ALA A 261 2.20 1.75 24.40
C ALA A 261 0.68 1.57 24.42
N ASP A 262 -0.05 2.37 23.64
CA ASP A 262 -1.52 2.29 23.62
C ASP A 262 -1.98 1.01 22.92
N CYS A 263 -1.30 0.61 21.85
CA CYS A 263 -1.57 -0.66 21.19
C CYS A 263 -1.28 -1.88 22.09
N ILE A 264 -0.19 -1.89 22.85
CA ILE A 264 0.09 -2.97 23.82
C ILE A 264 -0.98 -3.00 24.91
N ALA A 265 -1.33 -1.86 25.49
CA ALA A 265 -2.33 -1.78 26.55
C ALA A 265 -3.71 -2.26 26.07
N ALA A 266 -4.13 -1.83 24.88
CA ALA A 266 -5.39 -2.25 24.28
C ALA A 266 -5.37 -3.74 23.88
N TYR A 267 -4.23 -4.27 23.44
CA TYR A 267 -4.05 -5.69 23.12
C TYR A 267 -4.15 -6.58 24.37
N GLN A 268 -3.45 -6.21 25.43
CA GLN A 268 -3.51 -6.86 26.76
C GLN A 268 -4.93 -6.88 27.32
N ALA A 269 -5.69 -5.79 27.12
CA ALA A 269 -7.08 -5.70 27.54
C ALA A 269 -8.07 -6.51 26.67
N GLY A 270 -7.60 -7.21 25.62
CA GLY A 270 -8.46 -7.93 24.69
C GLY A 270 -9.33 -7.02 23.81
N ARG A 271 -8.93 -5.75 23.68
CA ARG A 271 -9.64 -4.71 22.91
C ARG A 271 -9.11 -4.56 21.49
N LEU A 272 -7.99 -5.20 21.18
CA LEU A 272 -7.43 -5.33 19.84
C LEU A 272 -7.37 -6.79 19.38
N ASN A 273 -7.64 -7.00 18.10
CA ASN A 273 -7.34 -8.24 17.39
C ASN A 273 -6.20 -7.98 16.40
N ARG A 274 -5.39 -9.02 16.19
CA ARG A 274 -4.26 -9.03 15.25
C ARG A 274 -4.73 -8.86 13.79
N PRO A 275 -3.86 -8.37 12.90
CA PRO A 275 -4.07 -8.44 11.46
C PRO A 275 -4.21 -9.89 10.96
#